data_AF-A0AAV5P516-F1
#
_entry.id   AF-A0AAV5P516-F1
#
_cell.length_a   1.000
_cell.length_b   1.000
_cell.length_c   1.000
_cell.angle_alpha   90.00
_cell.angle_beta   90.00
_cell.angle_gamma   90.00
#
_symmetry.space_group_name_H-M   'P 1'
#
loop_
_entity.id
_entity.type
_entity.pdbx_description
1 polymer ?
#
loop_
_entity_poly.entity_id
_entity_poly.type
_entity_poly.pdbx_seq_one_letter_code
_entity_poly.pdbx_strand_id
1 'polypeptide(L)'
;MSTPEDLARRYLGWLLLTEGARAERLRAEAEVGVAGEVRSVVEHDANPLPLLDALVAQAVASGDERLVTRLGAGIVEEAIVGRPDLAGRIAARCRAEPTWSEVVRGAWVEERRARDLPDPLPALVTVLKG
;
A
#
# COMPACT_ATOMS: atom_id res chain seq x y z
N MET A 1 -3.83 -13.63 17.09
CA MET A 1 -3.78 -13.03 15.74
C MET A 1 -3.37 -11.57 15.91
N SER A 2 -2.33 -11.11 15.22
CA SER A 2 -2.00 -9.69 15.20
C SER A 2 -3.16 -8.90 14.60
N THR A 3 -3.44 -7.71 15.14
CA THR A 3 -4.45 -6.84 14.53
C THR A 3 -3.90 -6.25 13.23
N PRO A 4 -4.77 -5.76 12.31
CA PRO A 4 -4.32 -5.07 11.11
C PRO A 4 -3.35 -3.91 11.40
N GLU A 5 -3.56 -3.19 12.50
CA GLU A 5 -2.73 -2.07 12.93
C GLU A 5 -1.34 -2.51 13.39
N ASP A 6 -1.24 -3.62 14.13
CA ASP A 6 0.04 -4.18 14.56
C ASP A 6 0.84 -4.74 13.39
N LEU A 7 0.17 -5.41 12.45
CA LEU A 7 0.81 -5.91 11.24
C LEU A 7 1.28 -4.76 10.34
N ALA A 8 0.47 -3.72 10.18
CA ALA A 8 0.84 -2.51 9.45
C ALA A 8 2.08 -1.83 10.07
N ARG A 9 2.12 -1.69 11.40
CA ARG A 9 3.25 -1.08 12.12
C ARG A 9 4.55 -1.86 11.89
N ARG A 10 4.48 -3.19 12.02
CA ARG A 10 5.63 -4.08 11.76
C ARG A 10 6.11 -3.96 10.33
N TYR A 11 5.19 -3.94 9.36
CA TYR A 11 5.55 -3.84 7.95
C TYR A 11 6.18 -2.49 7.57
N LEU A 12 5.65 -1.37 8.08
CA LEU A 12 6.24 -0.06 7.86
C LEU A 12 7.62 0.07 8.53
N GLY A 13 7.78 -0.49 9.73
CA GLY A 13 9.08 -0.61 10.38
C GLY A 13 10.09 -1.40 9.54
N TRP A 14 9.65 -2.53 8.99
CA TRP A 14 10.46 -3.33 8.07
C TRP A 14 10.83 -2.55 6.80
N LEU A 15 9.89 -1.82 6.18
CA LEU A 15 10.17 -0.98 5.01
C LEU A 15 11.27 0.04 5.30
N LEU A 16 11.23 0.72 6.44
CA LEU A 16 12.29 1.67 6.84
C LEU A 16 13.66 0.98 6.99
N LEU A 17 13.69 -0.21 7.59
CA LEU A 17 14.93 -0.97 7.78
C LEU A 17 15.56 -1.42 6.45
N THR A 18 14.75 -1.73 5.44
CA THR A 18 15.26 -2.11 4.10
C THR A 18 15.97 -0.95 3.38
N GLU A 19 15.67 0.29 3.73
CA GLU A 19 16.31 1.51 3.20
C GLU A 19 17.49 1.99 4.06
N GLY A 20 17.72 1.36 5.21
CA GLY A 20 18.73 1.75 6.19
C GLY A 20 20.18 1.38 5.81
N ALA A 21 21.10 1.70 6.72
CA ALA A 21 22.49 1.25 6.64
C ALA A 21 22.58 -0.28 6.62
N ARG A 22 23.73 -0.83 6.22
CA ARG A 22 23.92 -2.30 6.10
C ARG A 22 23.47 -3.09 7.34
N ALA A 23 23.67 -2.55 8.54
CA ALA A 23 23.23 -3.17 9.79
C ALA A 23 21.69 -3.20 9.95
N GLU A 24 20.98 -2.19 9.45
CA GLU A 24 19.51 -2.11 9.46
C GLU A 24 18.91 -3.05 8.41
N ARG A 25 19.54 -3.16 7.23
CA ARG A 25 19.16 -4.15 6.22
C ARG A 25 19.32 -5.59 6.71
N LEU A 26 20.40 -5.89 7.44
CA LEU A 26 20.58 -7.20 8.08
C LEU A 26 19.50 -7.50 9.15
N ARG A 27 18.98 -6.46 9.82
CA ARG A 27 17.83 -6.62 10.73
C ARG A 27 16.53 -6.87 9.97
N ALA A 28 16.30 -6.18 8.85
CA ALA A 28 15.16 -6.45 7.96
C ALA A 28 15.19 -7.87 7.38
N GLU A 29 16.39 -8.37 7.04
CA GLU A 29 16.61 -9.76 6.60
C GLU A 29 16.37 -10.77 7.72
N ALA A 30 16.52 -10.38 9.00
CA ALA A 30 16.18 -11.22 10.14
C ALA A 30 14.68 -11.22 10.46
N GLU A 31 13.94 -10.19 10.06
CA GLU A 31 12.47 -10.12 10.12
C GLU A 31 11.81 -10.83 8.92
N VAL A 32 12.27 -12.05 8.62
CA VAL A 32 11.67 -12.91 7.59
C VAL A 32 10.25 -13.24 8.00
N GLY A 33 9.28 -12.70 7.28
CA GLY A 33 7.88 -13.11 7.41
C GLY A 33 6.89 -11.96 7.32
N VAL A 34 7.21 -10.74 7.77
CA VAL A 34 6.22 -9.65 7.81
C VAL A 34 5.77 -9.21 6.42
N ALA A 35 6.71 -9.09 5.46
CA ALA A 35 6.38 -8.78 4.07
C ALA A 35 5.56 -9.90 3.41
N GLY A 36 5.87 -11.17 3.73
CA GLY A 36 5.10 -12.32 3.26
C GLY A 36 3.70 -12.40 3.87
N GLU A 37 3.57 -12.07 5.15
CA GLU A 37 2.30 -12.03 5.89
C GLU A 37 1.39 -10.94 5.33
N VAL A 38 1.90 -9.72 5.12
CA VAL A 38 1.14 -8.63 4.48
C VAL A 38 0.73 -9.00 3.05
N ARG A 39 1.65 -9.54 2.25
CA ARG A 39 1.34 -10.01 0.89
C ARG A 39 0.24 -11.06 0.90
N SER A 40 0.35 -12.06 1.76
CA SER A 40 -0.65 -13.11 1.89
C SER A 40 -2.03 -12.57 2.27
N VAL A 41 -2.11 -11.58 3.17
CA VAL A 41 -3.39 -10.94 3.51
C VAL A 41 -3.97 -10.23 2.28
N VAL A 42 -3.17 -9.42 1.58
CA VAL A 42 -3.63 -8.67 0.42
C VAL A 42 -4.07 -9.58 -0.72
N GLU A 43 -3.35 -10.67 -0.98
CA GLU A 43 -3.65 -11.60 -2.06
C GLU A 43 -4.81 -12.55 -1.73
N HIS A 44 -4.94 -13.01 -0.48
CA HIS A 44 -5.81 -14.14 -0.15
C HIS A 44 -6.93 -13.84 0.84
N ASP A 45 -6.85 -12.76 1.61
CA ASP A 45 -7.93 -12.41 2.53
C ASP A 45 -9.18 -11.95 1.74
N ALA A 46 -10.34 -12.39 2.19
CA ALA A 46 -11.63 -11.95 1.66
C ALA A 46 -11.82 -10.43 1.84
N ASN A 47 -11.22 -9.84 2.87
CA ASN A 47 -11.29 -8.42 3.15
C ASN A 47 -9.95 -7.84 3.66
N PRO A 48 -9.00 -7.53 2.77
CA PRO A 48 -7.70 -6.97 3.17
C PRO A 48 -7.76 -5.47 3.50
N LEU A 49 -8.91 -4.81 3.30
CA LEU A 49 -8.99 -3.35 3.41
C LEU A 49 -8.65 -2.80 4.80
N PRO A 50 -9.04 -3.43 5.94
CA PRO A 50 -8.61 -2.95 7.25
C PRO A 50 -7.09 -2.87 7.41
N LEU A 51 -6.33 -3.81 6.81
CA LEU A 51 -4.87 -3.76 6.80
C LEU A 51 -4.35 -2.62 5.91
N LEU A 52 -4.91 -2.46 4.71
CA LEU A 52 -4.51 -1.37 3.81
C LEU A 52 -4.83 0.00 4.42
N ASP A 53 -5.98 0.15 5.09
CA ASP A 53 -6.38 1.36 5.80
C ASP A 53 -5.37 1.70 6.90
N ALA A 54 -4.98 0.70 7.70
CA ALA A 54 -3.97 0.89 8.74
C ALA A 54 -2.58 1.25 8.18
N LEU A 55 -2.18 0.64 7.06
CA LEU A 55 -0.92 0.96 6.37
C LEU A 55 -0.90 2.39 5.85
N VAL A 56 -1.96 2.81 5.15
CA VAL A 56 -2.10 4.16 4.59
C VAL A 56 -2.11 5.21 5.70
N ALA A 57 -2.93 5.00 6.74
CA ALA A 57 -3.04 5.92 7.85
C ALA A 57 -1.70 6.09 8.58
N GLN A 58 -1.00 5.00 8.88
CA GLN A 58 0.29 5.05 9.60
C GLN A 58 1.42 5.63 8.73
N ALA A 59 1.47 5.29 7.43
CA ALA A 59 2.47 5.84 6.53
C ALA A 59 2.32 7.36 6.39
N VAL A 60 1.11 7.86 6.15
CA VAL A 60 0.89 9.32 6.04
C VAL A 60 1.10 10.02 7.38
N ALA A 61 0.63 9.43 8.49
CA ALA A 61 0.83 10.01 9.82
C ALA A 61 2.31 10.09 10.25
N SER A 62 3.18 9.27 9.66
CA SER A 62 4.63 9.33 9.92
C SER A 62 5.28 10.61 9.37
N GLY A 63 4.67 11.24 8.37
CA GLY A 63 5.26 12.37 7.64
C GLY A 63 6.47 12.00 6.78
N ASP A 64 6.79 10.71 6.63
CA ASP A 64 7.89 10.24 5.78
C ASP A 64 7.40 9.94 4.37
N GLU A 65 7.69 10.85 3.44
CA GLU A 65 7.34 10.73 2.01
C GLU A 65 7.90 9.44 1.37
N ARG A 66 9.02 8.90 1.88
CA ARG A 66 9.60 7.66 1.37
C ARG A 66 8.69 6.49 1.69
N LEU A 67 8.10 6.44 2.89
CA LEU A 67 7.14 5.40 3.24
C LEU A 67 5.88 5.49 2.39
N VAL A 68 5.35 6.69 2.19
CA VAL A 68 4.17 6.91 1.34
C VAL A 68 4.43 6.42 -0.09
N THR A 69 5.58 6.78 -0.66
CA THR A 69 5.98 6.38 -2.01
C THR A 69 6.15 4.86 -2.12
N ARG A 70 6.88 4.23 -1.18
CA ARG A 70 7.15 2.78 -1.21
C ARG A 70 5.91 1.94 -0.92
N LEU A 71 5.02 2.44 -0.06
CA LEU A 71 3.73 1.81 0.17
C LEU A 71 2.88 1.83 -1.09
N GLY A 72 2.81 2.99 -1.76
CA GLY A 72 2.14 3.19 -3.04
C GLY A 72 2.67 2.25 -4.12
N ALA A 73 3.96 2.32 -4.44
CA ALA A 73 4.62 1.51 -5.47
C ALA A 73 4.89 0.04 -5.06
N GLY A 74 4.38 -0.37 -3.90
CA GLY A 74 4.53 -1.71 -3.36
C GLY A 74 3.18 -2.36 -3.20
N ILE A 75 2.82 -2.66 -1.95
CA ILE A 75 1.63 -3.46 -1.62
C ILE A 75 0.31 -2.82 -2.08
N VAL A 76 0.23 -1.48 -2.15
CA VAL A 76 -0.98 -0.80 -2.63
C VAL A 76 -1.15 -0.97 -4.14
N GLU A 77 -0.08 -0.84 -4.92
CA GLU A 77 -0.10 -1.15 -6.35
C GLU A 77 -0.43 -2.63 -6.58
N GLU A 78 0.19 -3.55 -5.82
CA GLU A 78 -0.12 -4.99 -5.90
C GLU A 78 -1.60 -5.26 -5.61
N ALA A 79 -2.21 -4.59 -4.64
CA ALA A 79 -3.64 -4.71 -4.36
C ALA A 79 -4.48 -4.17 -5.53
N ILE A 80 -4.14 -3.00 -6.08
CA ILE A 80 -4.86 -2.37 -7.19
C ILE A 80 -4.84 -3.25 -8.45
N VAL A 81 -3.67 -3.82 -8.78
CA VAL A 81 -3.47 -4.61 -9.99
C VAL A 81 -3.94 -6.06 -9.81
N GLY A 82 -3.66 -6.66 -8.65
CA GLY A 82 -3.88 -8.08 -8.37
C GLY A 82 -5.28 -8.42 -7.84
N ARG A 83 -6.05 -7.43 -7.36
CA ARG A 83 -7.38 -7.64 -6.75
C ARG A 83 -8.45 -6.76 -7.41
N PRO A 84 -8.90 -7.09 -8.64
CA PRO A 84 -9.92 -6.30 -9.33
C PRO A 84 -11.25 -6.24 -8.57
N ASP A 85 -11.54 -7.22 -7.71
CA ASP A 85 -12.70 -7.23 -6.81
C ASP A 85 -12.69 -6.08 -5.79
N LEU A 86 -11.52 -5.51 -5.49
CA LEU A 86 -11.37 -4.40 -4.54
C LEU A 86 -11.46 -3.02 -5.19
N ALA A 87 -11.45 -2.95 -6.53
CA ALA A 87 -11.32 -1.70 -7.28
C ALA A 87 -12.34 -0.63 -6.87
N GLY A 88 -13.62 -0.99 -6.79
CA GLY A 88 -14.68 -0.06 -6.36
C GLY A 88 -14.52 0.43 -4.92
N ARG A 89 -14.02 -0.44 -4.02
CA ARG A 89 -13.85 -0.12 -2.59
C ARG A 89 -12.62 0.74 -2.34
N ILE A 90 -11.53 0.51 -3.08
CA ILE A 90 -10.33 1.37 -3.08
C ILE A 90 -10.70 2.75 -3.65
N ALA A 91 -11.44 2.79 -4.76
CA ALA A 91 -11.86 4.06 -5.32
C ALA A 91 -12.81 4.87 -4.42
N ALA A 92 -13.63 4.18 -3.62
CA ALA A 92 -14.45 4.84 -2.61
C ALA A 92 -13.59 5.47 -1.51
N ARG A 93 -12.53 4.78 -1.04
CA ARG A 93 -11.58 5.31 -0.06
C ARG A 93 -10.85 6.54 -0.56
N CYS A 94 -10.29 6.51 -1.78
CA CYS A 94 -9.62 7.69 -2.32
C CYS A 94 -10.53 8.92 -2.40
N ARG A 95 -11.82 8.73 -2.69
CA ARG A 95 -12.80 9.83 -2.70
C ARG A 95 -13.16 10.33 -1.30
N ALA A 96 -13.17 9.45 -0.30
CA ALA A 96 -13.55 9.79 1.06
C ALA A 96 -12.39 10.34 1.91
N GLU A 97 -11.16 9.88 1.63
CA GLU A 97 -9.99 10.06 2.48
C GLU A 97 -8.80 10.61 1.69
N PRO A 98 -8.30 11.81 2.01
CA PRO A 98 -7.15 12.41 1.32
C PRO A 98 -5.87 11.57 1.41
N THR A 99 -5.66 10.88 2.53
CA THR A 99 -4.49 10.00 2.78
C THR A 99 -4.39 8.88 1.75
N TRP A 100 -5.52 8.28 1.40
CA TRP A 100 -5.60 7.27 0.34
C TRP A 100 -5.25 7.84 -1.03
N SER A 101 -5.77 9.02 -1.35
CA SER A 101 -5.44 9.71 -2.60
C SER A 101 -3.95 10.08 -2.71
N GLU A 102 -3.30 10.39 -1.58
CA GLU A 102 -1.86 10.66 -1.53
C GLU A 102 -1.03 9.40 -1.81
N VAL A 103 -1.31 8.30 -1.11
CA VAL A 103 -0.60 7.03 -1.32
C VAL A 103 -0.82 6.47 -2.72
N VAL A 104 -2.06 6.52 -3.24
CA VAL A 104 -2.37 6.03 -4.60
C VAL A 104 -1.71 6.90 -5.68
N ARG A 105 -1.49 8.20 -5.44
CA ARG A 105 -0.67 9.03 -6.35
C ARG A 105 0.79 8.57 -6.39
N GLY A 106 1.31 8.10 -5.26
CA GLY A 106 2.65 7.52 -5.15
C GLY A 106 2.78 6.11 -5.73
N ALA A 107 1.68 5.41 -6.02
CA ALA A 107 1.71 4.15 -6.75
C ALA A 107 2.10 4.44 -8.21
N TRP A 108 3.29 3.99 -8.62
CA TRP A 108 3.87 4.17 -9.95
C TRP A 108 3.13 3.35 -11.02
N VAL A 109 1.81 3.42 -11.05
CA VAL A 109 1.02 2.95 -12.19
C VAL A 109 1.36 3.88 -13.34
N GLU A 110 2.30 3.47 -14.21
CA GLU A 110 2.57 4.14 -15.48
C GLU A 110 1.24 4.44 -16.17
N GLU A 111 1.09 5.61 -16.81
CA GLU A 111 -0.16 6.01 -17.49
C GLU A 111 -0.71 4.93 -18.45
N ARG A 112 0.17 4.08 -18.96
CA ARG A 112 -0.20 2.93 -19.79
C ARG A 112 -0.90 1.83 -18.99
N ARG A 113 -0.40 1.46 -17.81
CA ARG A 113 -1.06 0.49 -16.90
C ARG A 113 -2.35 1.05 -16.30
N ALA A 114 -2.44 2.36 -16.11
CA ALA A 114 -3.63 3.00 -15.56
C ALA A 114 -4.88 2.78 -16.44
N ARG A 115 -4.70 2.64 -17.76
CA ARG A 115 -5.78 2.33 -18.72
C ARG A 115 -6.26 0.89 -18.68
N ASP A 116 -5.40 -0.02 -18.22
CA ASP A 116 -5.70 -1.45 -18.10
C ASP A 116 -6.28 -1.80 -16.72
N LEU A 117 -6.39 -0.82 -15.80
CA LEU A 117 -7.03 -1.03 -14.50
C LEU A 117 -8.54 -1.22 -14.66
N PRO A 118 -9.18 -2.02 -13.78
CA PRO A 118 -10.62 -2.15 -13.76
C PRO A 118 -11.30 -0.83 -13.33
N ASP A 119 -12.43 -0.53 -13.95
CA ASP A 119 -13.27 0.58 -13.52
C ASP A 119 -13.63 0.45 -12.02
N PRO A 120 -13.67 1.57 -11.26
CA PRO A 120 -13.53 2.96 -11.69
C PRO A 120 -12.11 3.54 -11.52
N LEU A 121 -11.09 2.69 -11.34
CA LEU A 121 -9.73 3.15 -11.00
C LEU A 121 -9.03 3.98 -12.09
N PRO A 122 -9.15 3.68 -13.41
CA PRO A 122 -8.55 4.52 -14.45
C PRO A 122 -9.01 5.98 -14.38
N ALA A 123 -10.31 6.21 -14.19
CA ALA A 123 -10.90 7.54 -14.08
C ALA A 123 -10.40 8.26 -12.83
N LEU A 124 -10.32 7.55 -11.70
CA LEU A 124 -9.78 8.10 -10.46
C LEU A 124 -8.31 8.49 -10.60
N VAL A 125 -7.47 7.65 -11.21
CA VAL A 125 -6.05 7.93 -11.43
C VAL A 125 -5.87 9.16 -12.34
N THR A 126 -6.71 9.30 -13.37
CA THR A 126 -6.71 10.47 -14.25
C THR A 126 -7.02 11.75 -13.48
N VAL A 127 -8.03 11.72 -12.59
CA VAL A 127 -8.39 12.87 -11.74
C VAL A 127 -7.30 13.21 -10.73
N LEU A 128 -6.59 12.21 -10.20
CA LEU A 128 -5.53 12.44 -9.22
C LEU A 128 -4.25 13.00 -9.85
N LYS A 129 -4.00 12.73 -11.14
CA LYS A 129 -2.77 13.15 -11.85
C LYS A 129 -2.94 14.41 -12.71
N GLY A 130 -4.16 14.78 -13.07
CA GLY A 130 -4.49 16.04 -13.76
C GLY A 130 -4.61 17.22 -12.81
#